data_AF-A0A8S3RS99-F1
#
_entry.id   AF-A0A8S3RS99-F1
#
_cell.length_a   1.000
_cell.length_b   1.000
_cell.length_c   1.000
_cell.angle_alpha   90.00
_cell.angle_beta   90.00
_cell.angle_gamma   90.00
#
_symmetry.space_group_name_H-M   'P 1'
#
loop_
_entity.id
_entity.type
_entity.pdbx_description
1 polymer ?
#
loop_
_entity_poly.entity_id
_entity_poly.type
_entity_poly.pdbx_seq_one_letter_code
_entity_poly.pdbx_strand_id
1 'polypeptide(L)'
;MIGELTKGDCSMFGAWGKSVPVEGSLLQLRALDWSVDGPFKDFPQVTVYHPTEGNGHAFANFGWTGWIGSITGMSSKNMAISEIGVTFPDETFGKESRFGVPFTYLLRDILQFDNTIDDSINRIANSQRTCDLILGVGDGKMGEFRGIQYSASVANFMDDVNMKPR
;
A
#
# COMPACT_ATOMS: atom_id res chain seq x y z
N MET A 1 13.50 2.79 4.23
CA MET A 1 14.33 3.82 4.88
C MET A 1 14.65 5.03 3.98
N ILE A 2 14.67 4.94 2.63
CA ILE A 2 14.75 6.15 1.77
C ILE A 2 13.37 6.75 1.42
N GLY A 3 12.35 5.91 1.21
CA GLY A 3 10.98 6.39 0.92
C GLY A 3 10.26 7.06 2.08
N GLU A 4 10.79 6.95 3.30
CA GLU A 4 10.25 7.68 4.47
C GLU A 4 10.75 9.14 4.55
N LEU A 5 11.70 9.53 3.69
CA LEU A 5 12.40 10.82 3.76
C LEU A 5 12.23 11.69 2.51
N THR A 6 11.62 11.18 1.44
CA THR A 6 11.57 11.82 0.12
C THR A 6 10.16 12.24 -0.27
N LYS A 7 10.03 13.38 -0.96
CA LYS A 7 8.77 13.88 -1.53
C LYS A 7 8.41 13.06 -2.78
N GLY A 8 7.14 12.66 -2.89
CA GLY A 8 6.57 12.06 -4.09
C GLY A 8 5.13 12.53 -4.28
N ASP A 9 4.73 12.68 -5.54
CA ASP A 9 3.39 13.15 -5.94
C ASP A 9 2.52 11.98 -6.44
N CYS A 10 2.62 10.85 -5.75
CA CYS A 10 1.97 9.60 -6.18
C CYS A 10 0.44 9.75 -6.26
N SER A 11 -0.18 8.93 -7.11
CA SER A 11 -1.63 8.80 -7.22
C SER A 11 -2.05 7.34 -7.11
N MET A 12 -3.24 7.10 -6.56
CA MET A 12 -3.85 5.77 -6.52
C MET A 12 -5.36 5.86 -6.71
N PHE A 13 -5.96 4.80 -7.22
CA PHE A 13 -7.38 4.72 -7.51
C PHE A 13 -7.89 3.30 -7.36
N GLY A 14 -9.11 3.15 -6.83
CA GLY A 14 -9.86 1.91 -6.78
C GLY A 14 -11.28 2.14 -7.32
N ALA A 15 -11.71 1.33 -8.28
CA ALA A 15 -13.07 1.31 -8.80
C ALA A 15 -13.67 -0.09 -8.69
N TRP A 16 -14.90 -0.16 -8.19
CA TRP A 16 -15.65 -1.39 -8.01
C TRP A 16 -17.17 -1.16 -8.16
N GLY A 17 -17.96 -2.22 -8.00
CA GLY A 17 -19.42 -2.16 -8.07
C GLY A 17 -19.91 -1.67 -9.44
N LYS A 18 -20.76 -0.64 -9.46
CA LYS A 18 -21.30 -0.07 -10.71
C LYS A 18 -20.29 0.71 -11.53
N SER A 19 -19.11 0.99 -10.99
CA SER A 19 -18.03 1.73 -11.66
C SER A 19 -17.18 0.85 -12.58
N VAL A 20 -17.41 -0.46 -12.61
CA VAL A 20 -16.69 -1.43 -13.42
C VAL A 20 -17.66 -2.24 -14.30
N PRO A 21 -17.23 -2.69 -15.50
CA PRO A 21 -18.12 -3.44 -16.41
C PRO A 21 -18.38 -4.88 -15.98
N VAL A 22 -17.53 -5.45 -15.12
CA VAL A 22 -17.64 -6.83 -14.62
C VAL A 22 -18.06 -6.79 -13.16
N GLU A 23 -19.24 -7.33 -12.86
CA GLU A 23 -19.77 -7.39 -11.50
C GLU A 23 -18.83 -8.17 -10.57
N GLY A 24 -18.65 -7.66 -9.34
CA GLY A 24 -17.75 -8.25 -8.34
C GLY A 24 -16.25 -8.08 -8.64
N SER A 25 -15.88 -7.38 -9.72
CA SER A 25 -14.48 -7.09 -10.02
C SER A 25 -13.99 -5.80 -9.36
N LEU A 26 -12.67 -5.70 -9.23
CA LEU A 26 -11.97 -4.51 -8.76
C LEU A 26 -10.97 -4.06 -9.82
N LEU A 27 -10.98 -2.77 -10.15
CA LEU A 27 -9.90 -2.11 -10.87
C LEU A 27 -9.11 -1.24 -9.89
N GLN A 28 -7.84 -1.55 -9.70
CA GLN A 28 -6.91 -0.76 -8.90
C GLN A 28 -5.78 -0.22 -9.78
N LEU A 29 -5.49 1.07 -9.65
CA LEU A 29 -4.43 1.76 -10.39
C LEU A 29 -3.55 2.54 -9.42
N ARG A 30 -2.24 2.63 -9.73
CA ARG A 30 -1.29 3.50 -9.05
C ARG A 30 -0.34 4.14 -10.06
N ALA A 31 -0.03 5.42 -9.85
CA ALA A 31 1.10 6.11 -10.44
C ALA A 31 2.11 6.49 -9.36
N LEU A 32 3.40 6.26 -9.64
CA LEU A 32 4.50 6.57 -8.74
C LEU A 32 5.30 7.73 -9.31
N ASP A 33 5.20 8.88 -8.66
CA ASP A 33 5.90 10.08 -9.07
C ASP A 33 7.01 10.34 -8.04
N TRP A 34 8.24 10.01 -8.44
CA TRP A 34 9.47 10.24 -7.66
C TRP A 34 10.46 11.00 -8.53
N SER A 35 11.38 11.74 -7.89
CA SER A 35 12.54 12.39 -8.53
C SER A 35 13.16 11.54 -9.64
N VAL A 36 13.17 12.14 -10.84
CA VAL A 36 13.76 11.59 -12.07
C VAL A 36 15.24 11.93 -12.21
N ASP A 37 15.76 12.81 -11.36
CA ASP A 37 17.17 13.20 -11.34
C ASP A 37 18.04 12.14 -10.64
N GLY A 38 17.42 11.21 -9.91
CA GLY A 38 18.07 10.09 -9.24
C GLY A 38 18.20 8.82 -10.10
N PRO A 39 18.90 7.79 -9.60
CA PRO A 39 19.16 6.56 -10.34
C PRO A 39 17.93 5.65 -10.50
N PHE A 40 16.82 5.94 -9.81
CA PHE A 40 15.64 5.07 -9.77
C PHE A 40 15.04 4.80 -11.15
N LYS A 41 15.03 5.79 -12.05
CA LYS A 41 14.49 5.60 -13.41
C LYS A 41 15.28 4.58 -14.25
N ASP A 42 16.54 4.30 -13.88
CA ASP A 42 17.44 3.45 -14.67
C ASP A 42 17.38 1.98 -14.24
N PHE A 43 16.79 1.68 -13.07
CA PHE A 43 16.71 0.32 -12.51
C PHE A 43 15.31 -0.12 -12.03
N PRO A 44 14.21 0.18 -12.75
CA PRO A 44 12.90 -0.34 -12.39
C PRO A 44 12.90 -1.87 -12.54
N GLN A 45 12.34 -2.57 -11.56
CA GLN A 45 12.32 -4.03 -11.52
C GLN A 45 11.02 -4.53 -10.91
N VAL A 46 10.41 -5.51 -11.58
CA VAL A 46 9.38 -6.37 -10.98
C VAL A 46 10.07 -7.61 -10.45
N THR A 47 9.98 -7.84 -9.14
CA THR A 47 10.53 -9.04 -8.50
C THR A 47 9.38 -9.94 -8.08
N VAL A 48 9.32 -11.15 -8.64
CA VAL A 48 8.33 -12.17 -8.25
C VAL A 48 8.97 -13.10 -7.24
N TYR A 49 8.43 -13.11 -6.03
CA TYR A 49 8.88 -13.98 -4.95
C TYR A 49 8.03 -15.25 -4.94
N HIS A 50 8.71 -16.39 -4.80
CA HIS A 50 8.11 -17.70 -4.58
C HIS A 50 8.60 -18.21 -3.22
N PRO A 51 7.95 -17.81 -2.10
CA PRO A 51 8.34 -18.29 -0.79
C PRO A 51 8.22 -19.81 -0.68
N THR A 52 9.02 -20.41 0.20
CA THR A 52 8.85 -21.82 0.59
C THR A 52 7.52 -22.02 1.29
N GLU A 53 7.01 -23.26 1.25
CA GLU A 53 5.80 -23.64 1.97
C GLU A 53 5.86 -23.20 3.45
N GLY A 54 4.74 -22.68 3.97
CA GLY A 54 4.65 -22.13 5.32
C GLY A 54 5.19 -20.71 5.50
N ASN A 55 5.86 -20.11 4.50
CA ASN A 55 6.39 -18.75 4.57
C ASN A 55 5.60 -17.75 3.71
N GLY A 56 4.27 -17.83 3.79
CA GLY A 56 3.36 -16.98 3.00
C GLY A 56 3.12 -17.50 1.58
N HIS A 57 2.69 -16.61 0.70
CA HIS A 57 2.30 -16.91 -0.67
C HIS A 57 3.10 -16.10 -1.69
N ALA A 58 3.06 -16.52 -2.95
CA ALA A 58 3.77 -15.84 -4.02
C ALA A 58 3.24 -14.42 -4.25
N PHE A 59 4.14 -13.48 -4.49
CA PHE A 59 3.77 -12.08 -4.74
C PHE A 59 4.78 -11.39 -5.63
N ALA A 60 4.34 -10.35 -6.31
CA ALA A 60 5.14 -9.52 -7.17
C ALA A 60 5.33 -8.14 -6.53
N ASN A 61 6.58 -7.74 -6.35
CA ASN A 61 6.97 -6.43 -5.83
C ASN A 61 7.45 -5.54 -6.98
N PHE A 62 6.87 -4.34 -7.07
CA PHE A 62 7.10 -3.41 -8.16
C PHE A 62 7.93 -2.25 -7.58
N GLY A 63 9.21 -2.19 -7.95
CA GLY A 63 10.14 -1.23 -7.36
C GLY A 63 11.42 -1.16 -8.17
N TRP A 64 12.56 -1.31 -7.49
CA TRP A 64 13.89 -1.20 -8.10
C TRP A 64 14.78 -2.36 -7.72
N THR A 65 15.87 -2.55 -8.45
CA THR A 65 16.91 -3.50 -8.06
C THR A 65 17.42 -3.21 -6.64
N GLY A 66 17.45 -4.24 -5.79
CA GLY A 66 17.81 -4.12 -4.37
C GLY A 66 16.69 -3.62 -3.45
N TRP A 67 15.52 -3.28 -3.99
CA TRP A 67 14.36 -2.88 -3.19
C TRP A 67 13.65 -4.09 -2.58
N ILE A 68 13.93 -4.35 -1.30
CA ILE A 68 13.38 -5.51 -0.56
C ILE A 68 12.11 -5.18 0.25
N GLY A 69 11.69 -3.92 0.35
CA GLY A 69 10.35 -3.56 0.84
C GLY A 69 9.34 -3.52 -0.32
N SER A 70 8.08 -3.17 -0.06
CA SER A 70 7.07 -2.94 -1.11
C SER A 70 6.39 -1.59 -0.95
N ILE A 71 6.12 -0.93 -2.06
CA ILE A 71 5.27 0.28 -2.18
C ILE A 71 4.16 0.07 -3.23
N THR A 72 4.34 -0.94 -4.07
CA THR A 72 3.35 -1.44 -5.04
C THR A 72 3.60 -2.91 -5.25
N GLY A 73 2.51 -3.62 -5.44
CA GLY A 73 2.58 -4.99 -5.84
C GLY A 73 1.23 -5.65 -5.74
N MET A 74 1.24 -6.93 -6.05
CA MET A 74 0.07 -7.80 -6.01
C MET A 74 0.50 -9.20 -5.62
N SER A 75 -0.42 -9.95 -5.01
CA SER A 75 -0.15 -11.31 -4.54
C SER A 75 -1.01 -12.35 -5.25
N SER A 76 -0.61 -13.61 -5.14
CA SER A 76 -1.39 -14.75 -5.64
C SER A 76 -2.71 -14.97 -4.89
N LYS A 77 -2.97 -14.18 -3.83
CA LYS A 77 -4.27 -14.10 -3.15
C LYS A 77 -5.15 -12.99 -3.72
N ASN A 78 -4.81 -12.39 -4.86
CA ASN A 78 -5.52 -11.25 -5.45
C ASN A 78 -5.58 -10.03 -4.52
N MET A 79 -4.58 -9.90 -3.63
CA MET A 79 -4.37 -8.69 -2.85
C MET A 79 -3.49 -7.73 -3.65
N ALA A 80 -3.73 -6.44 -3.58
CA ALA A 80 -2.90 -5.42 -4.20
C ALA A 80 -2.70 -4.22 -3.27
N ILE A 81 -1.51 -3.62 -3.31
CA ILE A 81 -1.17 -2.46 -2.48
C ILE A 81 -0.81 -1.24 -3.32
N SER A 82 -1.15 -0.06 -2.80
CA SER A 82 -0.77 1.24 -3.31
C SER A 82 -0.29 2.12 -2.16
N GLU A 83 0.65 3.00 -2.44
CA GLU A 83 1.18 3.93 -1.45
C GLU A 83 1.41 5.31 -2.06
N ILE A 84 1.06 6.32 -1.26
CA ILE A 84 1.30 7.74 -1.47
C ILE A 84 1.93 8.31 -0.19
N GLY A 85 3.06 8.99 -0.34
CA GLY A 85 3.74 9.68 0.75
C GLY A 85 3.05 11.00 1.11
N VAL A 86 2.92 11.30 2.40
CA VAL A 86 2.34 12.57 2.87
C VAL A 86 3.46 13.52 3.27
N THR A 87 3.62 14.62 2.52
CA THR A 87 4.68 15.62 2.78
C THR A 87 4.24 16.70 3.77
N PHE A 88 2.95 17.04 3.78
CA PHE A 88 2.38 18.11 4.60
C PHE A 88 1.16 17.58 5.37
N PRO A 89 1.37 16.71 6.38
CA PRO A 89 0.26 16.22 7.19
C PRO A 89 -0.38 17.37 7.98
N ASP A 90 -1.70 17.35 8.08
CA ASP A 90 -2.43 18.21 9.00
C ASP A 90 -2.63 17.53 10.36
N GLU A 91 -3.36 18.19 11.26
CA GLU A 91 -3.64 17.67 12.61
C GLU A 91 -4.38 16.32 12.62
N THR A 92 -5.01 15.92 11.51
CA THR A 92 -5.76 14.66 11.43
C THR A 92 -4.86 13.42 11.41
N PHE A 93 -3.56 13.57 11.10
CA PHE A 93 -2.57 12.50 11.18
C PHE A 93 -2.04 12.26 12.60
N GLY A 94 -2.35 13.13 13.55
CA GLY A 94 -1.99 12.96 14.95
C GLY A 94 -0.49 13.11 15.23
N LYS A 95 0.04 12.31 16.16
CA LYS A 95 1.45 12.33 16.56
C LYS A 95 2.32 11.52 15.60
N GLU A 96 3.49 12.06 15.28
CA GLU A 96 4.52 11.38 14.49
C GLU A 96 5.42 10.47 15.35
N SER A 97 5.98 9.43 14.72
CA SER A 97 7.06 8.61 15.27
C SER A 97 7.99 8.15 14.15
N ARG A 98 9.23 7.80 14.47
CA ARG A 98 10.10 7.03 13.56
C ARG A 98 10.49 5.67 14.15
N PHE A 99 9.94 5.33 15.30
CA PHE A 99 10.12 4.05 15.98
C PHE A 99 8.92 3.16 15.71
N GLY A 100 9.16 2.00 15.08
CA GLY A 100 8.12 1.06 14.69
C GLY A 100 8.54 0.16 13.53
N VAL A 101 7.57 -0.49 12.92
CA VAL A 101 7.75 -1.31 11.72
C VAL A 101 7.86 -0.38 10.50
N PRO A 102 8.93 -0.48 9.69
CA PRO A 102 9.02 0.32 8.48
C PRO A 102 7.87 -0.02 7.53
N PHE A 103 7.17 1.00 7.04
CA PHE A 103 5.91 0.79 6.29
C PHE A 103 6.11 -0.08 5.05
N THR A 104 7.29 -0.02 4.42
CA THR A 104 7.59 -0.83 3.24
C THR A 104 7.61 -2.32 3.53
N TYR A 105 7.96 -2.73 4.76
CA TYR A 105 7.87 -4.13 5.18
C TYR A 105 6.46 -4.49 5.60
N LEU A 106 5.73 -3.59 6.25
CA LEU A 106 4.32 -3.79 6.55
C LEU A 106 3.52 -4.07 5.27
N LEU A 107 3.73 -3.24 4.23
CA LEU A 107 3.11 -3.40 2.92
C LEU A 107 3.55 -4.69 2.22
N ARG A 108 4.83 -5.06 2.32
CA ARG A 108 5.32 -6.35 1.83
C ARG A 108 4.64 -7.52 2.54
N ASP A 109 4.44 -7.43 3.84
CA ASP A 109 3.80 -8.47 4.64
C ASP A 109 2.33 -8.65 4.24
N ILE A 110 1.63 -7.58 3.86
CA ILE A 110 0.28 -7.69 3.28
C ILE A 110 0.33 -8.57 2.04
N LEU A 111 1.26 -8.29 1.11
CA LEU A 111 1.41 -9.08 -0.12
C LEU A 111 1.87 -10.51 0.12
N GLN A 112 2.64 -10.77 1.17
CA GLN A 112 3.20 -12.10 1.41
C GLN A 112 2.30 -12.98 2.28
N PHE A 113 1.55 -12.42 3.22
CA PHE A 113 0.88 -13.19 4.27
C PHE A 113 -0.64 -13.00 4.34
N ASP A 114 -1.18 -11.85 3.92
CA ASP A 114 -2.61 -11.55 4.11
C ASP A 114 -3.47 -12.20 3.02
N ASN A 115 -4.56 -12.84 3.45
CA ASN A 115 -5.48 -13.51 2.54
C ASN A 115 -6.70 -12.67 2.21
N THR A 116 -7.01 -11.61 2.95
CA THR A 116 -8.20 -10.78 2.71
C THR A 116 -7.92 -9.32 3.02
N ILE A 117 -8.84 -8.44 2.61
CA ILE A 117 -8.80 -7.04 3.03
C ILE A 117 -8.87 -6.89 4.56
N ASP A 118 -9.64 -7.73 5.23
CA ASP A 118 -9.76 -7.72 6.70
C ASP A 118 -8.45 -8.11 7.40
N ASP A 119 -7.71 -9.09 6.85
CA ASP A 119 -6.37 -9.44 7.34
C ASP A 119 -5.45 -8.22 7.29
N SER A 120 -5.49 -7.47 6.18
CA SER A 120 -4.68 -6.27 5.98
C SER A 120 -5.09 -5.12 6.90
N ILE A 121 -6.39 -4.93 7.15
CA ILE A 121 -6.91 -3.95 8.10
C ILE A 121 -6.41 -4.30 9.49
N ASN A 122 -6.52 -5.56 9.90
CA ASN A 122 -6.05 -6.03 11.19
C ASN A 122 -4.54 -5.86 11.36
N ARG A 123 -3.74 -6.18 10.32
CA ARG A 123 -2.29 -5.97 10.31
C ARG A 123 -1.94 -4.49 10.47
N ILE A 124 -2.57 -3.62 9.69
CA ILE A 124 -2.30 -2.18 9.74
C ILE A 124 -2.69 -1.62 11.10
N ALA A 125 -3.90 -1.91 11.59
CA ALA A 125 -4.45 -1.37 12.82
C ALA A 125 -3.60 -1.72 14.06
N ASN A 126 -3.06 -2.95 14.11
CA ASN A 126 -2.30 -3.44 15.26
C ASN A 126 -0.77 -3.25 15.15
N SER A 127 -0.28 -2.67 14.06
CA SER A 127 1.15 -2.40 13.90
C SER A 127 1.61 -1.13 14.64
N GLN A 128 2.86 -1.13 15.09
CA GLN A 128 3.56 0.09 15.50
C GLN A 128 4.03 0.83 14.25
N ARG A 129 3.18 1.74 13.75
CA ARG A 129 3.41 2.52 12.53
C ARG A 129 4.36 3.69 12.79
N THR A 130 4.93 4.27 11.72
CA THR A 130 5.97 5.32 11.82
C THR A 130 5.58 6.63 11.12
N CYS A 131 5.55 6.65 9.80
CA CYS A 131 5.33 7.86 9.01
C CYS A 131 3.89 8.07 8.56
N ASP A 132 3.61 9.26 8.04
CA ASP A 132 2.33 9.67 7.50
C ASP A 132 2.24 9.27 6.02
N LEU A 133 1.20 8.51 5.69
CA LEU A 133 0.96 7.95 4.36
C LEU A 133 -0.53 7.93 4.05
N ILE A 134 -0.83 7.86 2.76
CA ILE A 134 -2.12 7.41 2.25
C ILE A 134 -1.88 6.08 1.55
N LEU A 135 -2.49 5.02 2.06
CA LEU A 135 -2.34 3.67 1.52
C LEU A 135 -3.64 3.20 0.86
N GLY A 136 -3.51 2.31 -0.12
CA GLY A 136 -4.62 1.64 -0.76
C GLY A 136 -4.42 0.13 -0.70
N VAL A 137 -5.41 -0.60 -0.22
CA VAL A 137 -5.41 -2.07 -0.28
C VAL A 137 -6.64 -2.54 -1.03
N GLY A 138 -6.43 -3.36 -2.06
CA GLY A 138 -7.50 -4.00 -2.83
C GLY A 138 -7.54 -5.49 -2.60
N ASP A 139 -8.76 -6.03 -2.54
CA ASP A 139 -9.05 -7.46 -2.60
C ASP A 139 -9.88 -7.75 -3.85
N GLY A 140 -9.22 -8.32 -4.86
CA GLY A 140 -9.85 -8.64 -6.14
C GLY A 140 -10.79 -9.84 -6.10
N LYS A 141 -10.87 -10.60 -5.00
CA LYS A 141 -11.88 -11.66 -4.84
C LYS A 141 -13.19 -11.08 -4.33
N MET A 142 -13.10 -10.09 -3.44
CA MET A 142 -14.26 -9.40 -2.87
C MET A 142 -14.75 -8.26 -3.78
N GLY A 143 -13.90 -7.79 -4.69
CA GLY A 143 -14.23 -6.63 -5.52
C GLY A 143 -14.21 -5.34 -4.70
N GLU A 144 -13.29 -5.24 -3.73
CA GLU A 144 -13.29 -4.16 -2.74
C GLU A 144 -11.93 -3.50 -2.64
N PHE A 145 -11.93 -2.20 -2.35
CA PHE A 145 -10.71 -1.46 -2.02
C PHE A 145 -10.92 -0.59 -0.80
N ARG A 146 -9.85 -0.39 -0.04
CA ARG A 146 -9.82 0.50 1.11
C ARG A 146 -8.70 1.51 0.95
N GLY A 147 -9.09 2.79 0.97
CA GLY A 147 -8.17 3.90 1.21
C GLY A 147 -7.88 4.00 2.70
N ILE A 148 -6.65 4.35 3.07
CA ILE A 148 -6.21 4.28 4.46
C ILE A 148 -5.41 5.53 4.76
N GLN A 149 -5.90 6.33 5.70
CA GLN A 149 -5.09 7.36 6.34
C GLN A 149 -4.21 6.65 7.38
N TYR A 150 -2.90 6.72 7.18
CA TYR A 150 -1.93 5.97 7.96
C TYR A 150 -0.94 6.94 8.61
N SER A 151 -0.75 6.82 9.91
CA SER A 151 0.33 7.48 10.67
C SER A 151 0.78 6.60 11.83
N ALA A 152 1.78 7.07 12.58
CA ALA A 152 2.17 6.44 13.85
C ALA A 152 1.02 6.29 14.86
N SER A 153 0.05 7.21 14.86
CA SER A 153 -0.99 7.26 15.89
C SER A 153 -2.42 7.13 15.35
N VAL A 154 -2.61 7.23 14.03
CA VAL A 154 -3.90 7.19 13.35
C VAL A 154 -3.89 6.10 12.27
N ALA A 155 -4.99 5.36 12.19
CA ALA A 155 -5.27 4.43 11.10
C ALA A 155 -6.78 4.49 10.82
N ASN A 156 -7.17 5.30 9.83
CA ASN A 156 -8.57 5.39 9.39
C ASN A 156 -8.74 4.66 8.08
N PHE A 157 -9.67 3.71 8.03
CA PHE A 157 -9.98 2.92 6.84
C PHE A 157 -11.21 3.50 6.16
N MET A 158 -11.13 3.68 4.85
CA MET A 158 -12.13 4.36 4.03
C MET A 158 -12.52 3.53 2.81
N ASP A 159 -13.79 3.63 2.43
CA ASP A 159 -14.42 3.09 1.22
C ASP A 159 -15.22 4.20 0.51
N ASP A 160 -16.01 3.84 -0.49
CA ASP A 160 -16.81 4.76 -1.30
C ASP A 160 -17.98 5.43 -0.53
N VAL A 161 -18.29 5.01 0.70
CA VAL A 161 -19.37 5.57 1.52
C VAL A 161 -18.88 6.43 2.69
N ASN A 162 -17.58 6.42 2.99
CA ASN A 162 -17.02 7.14 4.15
C ASN A 162 -15.71 7.90 3.88
N MET A 163 -15.40 8.21 2.61
CA MET A 163 -14.26 9.03 2.17
C MET A 163 -14.09 10.35 2.96
N LYS A 164 -12.84 10.80 3.04
CA LYS A 164 -12.42 12.10 3.59
C LYS A 164 -11.48 12.85 2.63
N PRO A 165 -11.35 14.19 2.75
CA PRO A 165 -12.17 15.09 3.57
C PRO A 165 -13.60 15.24 3.01
N ARG A 166 -14.55 15.62 3.86
CA ARG A 166 -15.93 15.98 3.46
C ARG A 166 -16.04 17.46 3.22
#